data_AF-A0A841V5T9-F1
#
_entry.id   AF-A0A841V5T9-F1
#
_cell.length_a   1.000
_cell.length_b   1.000
_cell.length_c   1.000
_cell.angle_alpha   90.00
_cell.angle_beta   90.00
_cell.angle_gamma   90.00
#
_symmetry.space_group_name_H-M   'P 1'
#
loop_
_entity.id
_entity.type
_entity.pdbx_description
1 polymer ?
#
loop_
_entity_poly.entity_id
_entity_poly.type
_entity_poly.pdbx_seq_one_letter_code
_entity_poly.pdbx_strand_id
1 'polypeptide(L)'
;MKDQEVQPTHLNHYYPMGDLLSIKGWLDLAISLGRKTFPKFLRHWLWEKIGRQLYYHSLKKNIHQQEYYADPLNIVQGINWIKWRFPEITTSDIQEITEKPIFIFSAGMRSGSTWIQRLMMSSSETVIWGEPYARSFIIQNMAKQIEPFSQNFPKEEFIYRQKFEDISNQWVANLYPDLRFFQQAHRLFFINLFAIPARQKGAKRWGIKEVRLTGDHAVYLQWLFPESKFIFLIRNPYHSYQSYKIFTYLDQQQMTTENFGYIWRNLSESYVLYHEKLNAKLLKYEDVVKGNFELKELASYLKIDLKDPNQLIKIANKDDLPKIDQLTKITLDEINILKNIVNPLAEQLGYYPED
;
A
#
# COMPACT_ATOMS: atom_id res chain seq x y z
N MET A 1 -32.94 14.73 -42.14
CA MET A 1 -31.51 14.84 -42.51
C MET A 1 -30.76 13.83 -41.67
N LYS A 2 -29.98 12.99 -42.35
CA LYS A 2 -29.29 11.80 -41.83
C LYS A 2 -28.15 12.11 -40.85
N ASP A 3 -27.85 11.10 -40.03
CA ASP A 3 -26.73 10.94 -39.11
C ASP A 3 -25.36 11.29 -39.70
N GLN A 4 -24.45 11.77 -38.85
CA GLN A 4 -23.03 11.39 -38.92
C GLN A 4 -22.42 11.28 -37.51
N GLU A 5 -22.19 10.03 -37.12
CA GLU A 5 -21.25 9.63 -36.07
C GLU A 5 -19.83 10.07 -36.43
N VAL A 6 -19.11 10.65 -35.45
CA VAL A 6 -17.68 10.95 -35.57
C VAL A 6 -16.90 9.73 -35.09
N GLN A 7 -16.38 8.96 -36.05
CA GLN A 7 -15.38 7.91 -35.83
C GLN A 7 -14.01 8.54 -35.47
N PRO A 8 -13.26 8.02 -34.47
CA PRO A 8 -11.88 8.45 -34.26
C PRO A 8 -10.97 7.85 -35.33
N THR A 9 -10.33 8.73 -36.09
CA THR A 9 -9.35 8.42 -37.12
C THR A 9 -8.10 7.74 -36.56
N HIS A 10 -7.68 6.65 -37.20
CA HIS A 10 -6.38 6.01 -37.03
C HIS A 10 -5.23 7.01 -37.23
N LEU A 11 -4.53 7.35 -36.15
CA LEU A 11 -3.21 7.99 -36.22
C LEU A 11 -2.12 6.91 -36.16
N ASN A 12 -1.71 6.48 -37.35
CA ASN A 12 -0.43 5.82 -37.57
C ASN A 12 0.69 6.85 -37.46
N HIS A 13 1.38 6.96 -36.33
CA HIS A 13 2.69 7.61 -36.27
C HIS A 13 3.72 6.77 -35.50
N TYR A 14 4.62 6.21 -36.31
CA TYR A 14 6.02 5.87 -36.06
C TYR A 14 6.61 6.40 -34.75
N TYR A 15 7.03 5.48 -33.87
CA TYR A 15 8.02 5.78 -32.84
C TYR A 15 9.43 5.54 -33.39
N PRO A 16 10.39 6.45 -33.18
CA PRO A 16 11.77 6.25 -33.60
C PRO A 16 12.44 5.18 -32.72
N MET A 17 13.14 4.26 -33.38
CA MET A 17 14.12 3.34 -32.79
C MET A 17 15.07 4.08 -31.85
N GLY A 18 14.78 4.01 -30.55
CA GLY A 18 15.56 4.62 -29.47
C GLY A 18 15.86 3.71 -28.28
N ASP A 19 15.41 2.45 -28.30
CA ASP A 19 15.73 1.45 -27.27
C ASP A 19 16.85 0.52 -27.76
N LEU A 20 18.05 1.10 -27.86
CA LEU A 20 19.27 0.32 -27.79
C LEU A 20 19.46 -0.12 -26.33
N LEU A 21 19.34 -1.45 -26.14
CA LEU A 21 19.78 -2.27 -24.99
C LEU A 21 18.70 -2.72 -24.01
N SER A 22 17.82 -3.61 -24.48
CA SER A 22 17.15 -4.56 -23.58
C SER A 22 18.18 -5.39 -22.80
N ILE A 23 17.84 -5.88 -21.60
CA ILE A 23 18.67 -6.81 -20.81
C ILE A 23 19.09 -8.03 -21.64
N LYS A 24 18.21 -8.46 -22.56
CA LYS A 24 18.51 -9.50 -23.56
C LYS A 24 19.63 -9.07 -24.50
N GLY A 25 19.64 -7.82 -24.97
CA GLY A 25 20.73 -7.24 -25.76
C GLY A 25 22.07 -7.20 -25.01
N TRP A 26 22.08 -6.87 -23.71
CA TRP A 26 23.29 -6.94 -22.88
C TRP A 26 23.78 -8.37 -22.66
N LEU A 27 22.87 -9.33 -22.44
CA LEU A 27 23.19 -10.75 -22.31
C LEU A 27 23.73 -11.33 -23.63
N ASP A 28 23.10 -11.02 -24.76
CA ASP A 28 23.53 -11.47 -26.07
C ASP A 28 24.88 -10.85 -26.46
N LEU A 29 25.12 -9.58 -26.11
CA LEU A 29 26.42 -8.92 -26.28
C LEU A 29 27.50 -9.52 -25.38
N ALA A 30 27.21 -9.79 -24.10
CA ALA A 30 28.13 -10.42 -23.17
C ALA A 30 28.45 -11.88 -23.58
N ILE A 31 27.46 -12.63 -24.07
CA ILE A 31 27.63 -13.99 -24.60
C ILE A 31 28.44 -13.94 -25.91
N SER A 32 28.16 -12.97 -26.79
CA SER A 32 28.89 -12.74 -28.05
C SER A 32 30.36 -12.40 -27.79
N LEU A 33 30.64 -11.45 -26.90
CA LEU A 33 32.00 -11.06 -26.51
C LEU A 33 32.71 -12.21 -25.78
N GLY A 34 32.00 -12.97 -24.94
CA GLY A 34 32.55 -14.10 -24.20
C GLY A 34 32.81 -15.37 -25.02
N ARG A 35 32.28 -15.49 -26.24
CA ARG A 35 32.54 -16.64 -27.14
C ARG A 35 34.01 -16.76 -27.57
N LYS A 36 34.77 -15.66 -27.55
CA LYS A 36 36.20 -15.65 -27.94
C LYS A 36 37.19 -15.73 -26.78
N THR A 37 36.76 -15.45 -25.54
CA THR A 37 37.67 -15.27 -24.39
C THR A 37 37.47 -16.26 -23.24
N PHE A 38 36.30 -16.89 -23.10
CA PHE A 38 36.02 -17.74 -21.93
C PHE A 38 35.99 -19.25 -22.24
N PRO A 39 36.65 -20.08 -21.41
CA PRO A 39 36.50 -21.54 -21.45
C PRO A 39 35.04 -21.97 -21.36
N LYS A 40 34.70 -23.09 -22.01
CA LYS A 40 33.32 -23.61 -22.12
C LYS A 40 32.66 -23.84 -20.74
N PHE A 41 33.43 -24.24 -19.73
CA PHE A 41 32.92 -24.47 -18.38
C PHE A 41 32.48 -23.18 -17.67
N LEU A 42 33.20 -22.07 -17.86
CA LEU A 42 32.89 -20.79 -17.22
C LEU A 42 31.62 -20.16 -17.83
N ARG A 43 31.40 -20.38 -19.14
CA ARG A 43 30.16 -19.98 -19.83
C ARG A 43 28.93 -20.70 -19.30
N HIS A 44 29.05 -22.01 -19.09
CA HIS A 44 27.96 -22.80 -18.52
C HIS A 44 27.64 -22.37 -17.08
N TRP A 45 28.67 -22.12 -16.27
CA TRP A 45 28.53 -21.64 -14.90
C TRP A 45 27.87 -20.25 -14.81
N LEU A 46 28.30 -19.29 -15.66
CA LEU A 46 27.70 -17.95 -15.74
C LEU A 46 26.23 -17.98 -16.18
N TRP A 47 25.89 -18.85 -17.15
CA TRP A 47 24.51 -19.06 -17.57
C TRP A 47 23.66 -19.66 -16.44
N GLU A 48 24.13 -20.70 -15.76
CA GLU A 48 23.42 -21.34 -14.65
C GLU A 48 23.21 -20.40 -13.46
N LYS A 49 24.19 -19.55 -13.11
CA LYS A 49 24.12 -18.69 -11.93
C LYS A 49 23.45 -17.35 -12.17
N ILE A 50 23.78 -16.68 -13.26
CA ILE A 50 23.36 -15.29 -13.51
C ILE A 50 22.30 -15.26 -14.61
N GLY A 51 22.55 -15.96 -15.71
CA GLY A 51 21.61 -16.05 -16.84
C GLY A 51 20.25 -16.59 -16.42
N ARG A 52 20.23 -17.68 -15.66
CA ARG A 52 18.99 -18.32 -15.17
C ARG A 52 18.20 -17.41 -14.23
N GLN A 53 18.86 -16.75 -13.27
CA GLN A 53 18.17 -15.81 -12.37
C GLN A 53 17.61 -14.60 -13.11
N LEU A 54 18.39 -13.98 -14.00
CA LEU A 54 17.93 -12.84 -14.79
C LEU A 54 16.84 -13.23 -15.80
N TYR A 55 16.94 -14.42 -16.41
CA TYR A 55 15.93 -14.96 -17.31
C TYR A 55 14.62 -15.24 -16.57
N TYR A 56 14.65 -15.87 -15.39
CA TYR A 56 13.45 -16.06 -14.56
C TYR A 56 12.87 -14.75 -14.03
N HIS A 57 13.70 -13.76 -13.70
CA HIS A 57 13.25 -12.44 -13.27
C HIS A 57 12.61 -11.66 -14.42
N SER A 58 13.17 -11.76 -15.63
CA SER A 58 12.63 -11.19 -16.87
C SER A 58 11.33 -11.86 -17.31
N LEU A 59 11.25 -13.20 -17.24
CA LEU A 59 10.03 -13.98 -17.53
C LEU A 59 8.88 -13.60 -16.59
N LYS A 60 9.16 -13.44 -15.28
CA LYS A 60 8.16 -13.01 -14.29
C LYS A 60 7.64 -11.59 -14.53
N LYS A 61 8.48 -10.69 -15.07
CA LYS A 61 8.09 -9.30 -15.30
C LYS A 61 7.37 -9.09 -16.64
N ASN A 62 7.67 -9.89 -17.68
CA ASN A 62 7.21 -9.58 -19.04
C ASN A 62 6.19 -10.56 -19.65
N ILE A 63 6.22 -11.86 -19.35
CA ILE A 63 5.43 -12.82 -20.16
C ILE A 63 3.96 -12.93 -19.72
N HIS A 64 3.60 -12.57 -18.48
CA HIS A 64 2.18 -12.50 -18.08
C HIS A 64 1.59 -11.09 -18.03
N GLN A 65 2.43 -10.05 -17.96
CA GLN A 65 1.94 -8.67 -17.87
C GLN A 65 1.64 -8.07 -19.25
N GLN A 66 2.45 -8.36 -20.27
CA GLN A 66 2.31 -7.72 -21.59
C GLN A 66 1.26 -8.39 -22.50
N GLU A 67 0.99 -9.69 -22.36
CA GLU A 67 0.04 -10.39 -23.24
C GLU A 67 -1.44 -10.20 -22.86
N TYR A 68 -1.76 -9.71 -21.67
CA TYR A 68 -3.14 -9.59 -21.19
C TYR A 68 -3.60 -8.17 -20.81
N TYR A 69 -2.69 -7.22 -20.58
CA TYR A 69 -3.03 -5.93 -19.97
C TYR A 69 -2.38 -4.76 -20.71
N ALA A 70 -3.18 -4.07 -21.53
CA ALA A 70 -2.75 -2.87 -22.26
C ALA A 70 -2.67 -1.62 -21.36
N ASP A 71 -3.36 -1.65 -20.21
CA ASP A 71 -3.36 -0.56 -19.23
C ASP A 71 -2.49 -0.90 -18.02
N PRO A 72 -1.80 0.08 -17.41
CA PRO A 72 -1.11 -0.15 -16.15
C PRO A 72 -2.12 -0.64 -15.11
N LEU A 73 -1.81 -1.77 -14.47
CA LEU A 73 -2.66 -2.34 -13.44
C LEU A 73 -2.32 -1.69 -12.10
N ASN A 74 -3.24 -0.90 -11.56
CA ASN A 74 -3.15 -0.46 -10.16
C ASN A 74 -4.51 -0.62 -9.46
N ILE A 75 -4.45 -0.71 -8.12
CA ILE A 75 -5.61 -0.97 -7.25
C ILE A 75 -6.75 0.01 -7.54
N VAL A 76 -6.45 1.30 -7.72
CA VAL A 76 -7.45 2.35 -7.91
C VAL A 76 -8.13 2.23 -9.27
N GLN A 77 -7.38 1.96 -10.34
CA GLN A 77 -7.93 1.70 -11.67
C GLN A 77 -8.80 0.45 -11.67
N GLY A 78 -8.36 -0.64 -11.02
CA GLY A 78 -9.16 -1.85 -10.89
C GLY A 78 -10.50 -1.59 -10.19
N ILE A 79 -10.50 -0.80 -9.11
CA ILE A 79 -11.74 -0.40 -8.42
C ILE A 79 -12.63 0.48 -9.32
N ASN A 80 -12.04 1.39 -10.09
CA ASN A 80 -12.80 2.22 -11.02
C ASN A 80 -13.45 1.38 -12.13
N TRP A 81 -12.74 0.38 -12.66
CA TRP A 81 -13.31 -0.58 -13.62
C TRP A 81 -14.43 -1.40 -13.00
N ILE A 82 -14.26 -1.88 -11.76
CA ILE A 82 -15.34 -2.57 -11.04
C ILE A 82 -16.57 -1.68 -10.93
N LYS A 83 -16.42 -0.44 -10.47
CA LYS A 83 -17.54 0.51 -10.30
C LYS A 83 -18.22 0.87 -11.62
N TRP A 84 -17.46 1.01 -12.70
CA TRP A 84 -17.99 1.38 -14.01
C TRP A 84 -18.73 0.21 -14.67
N ARG A 85 -18.16 -1.00 -14.62
CA ARG A 85 -18.74 -2.19 -15.26
C ARG A 85 -19.88 -2.82 -14.48
N PHE A 86 -19.81 -2.72 -13.15
CA PHE A 86 -20.72 -3.39 -12.24
C PHE A 86 -21.31 -2.38 -11.23
N PRO A 87 -22.09 -1.39 -11.71
CA PRO A 87 -22.66 -0.34 -10.87
C PRO A 87 -23.59 -0.87 -9.78
N GLU A 88 -24.14 -2.08 -9.95
CA GLU A 88 -24.95 -2.80 -8.98
C GLU A 88 -24.16 -3.35 -7.78
N ILE A 89 -22.82 -3.34 -7.83
CA ILE A 89 -21.97 -3.59 -6.66
C ILE A 89 -22.01 -2.35 -5.76
N THR A 90 -23.19 -2.11 -5.22
CA THR A 90 -23.42 -1.17 -4.13
C THR A 90 -23.44 -1.96 -2.82
N THR A 91 -22.95 -1.34 -1.75
CA THR A 91 -22.92 -1.97 -0.42
C THR A 91 -24.32 -2.18 0.18
N SER A 92 -25.41 -1.82 -0.51
CA SER A 92 -26.79 -1.93 -0.04
C SER A 92 -27.45 -3.29 -0.33
N ASP A 93 -26.97 -4.06 -1.32
CA ASP A 93 -27.73 -5.20 -1.84
C ASP A 93 -27.43 -6.53 -1.13
N ILE A 94 -26.49 -6.52 -0.19
CA ILE A 94 -26.11 -7.70 0.59
C ILE A 94 -25.97 -7.30 2.05
N GLN A 95 -26.82 -7.91 2.90
CA GLN A 95 -26.83 -7.86 4.37
C GLN A 95 -25.98 -6.72 4.95
N GLU A 96 -26.61 -5.59 5.33
CA GLU A 96 -25.95 -4.35 5.76
C GLU A 96 -24.79 -4.57 6.74
N ILE A 97 -23.59 -4.79 6.21
CA ILE A 97 -22.37 -4.79 6.99
C ILE A 97 -22.06 -3.31 7.23
N THR A 98 -22.51 -2.79 8.37
CA THR A 98 -22.38 -1.39 8.80
C THR A 98 -21.08 -1.11 9.56
N GLU A 99 -20.03 -1.85 9.24
CA GLU A 99 -18.73 -1.74 9.90
C GLU A 99 -18.08 -0.39 9.58
N LYS A 100 -17.65 0.30 10.64
CA LYS A 100 -17.03 1.65 10.54
C LYS A 100 -15.59 1.62 11.06
N PRO A 101 -14.67 0.86 10.42
CA PRO A 101 -13.32 0.70 10.94
C PRO A 101 -12.52 2.01 10.91
N ILE A 102 -11.54 2.10 11.80
CA ILE A 102 -10.58 3.21 11.85
C ILE A 102 -9.21 2.69 11.39
N PHE A 103 -8.64 3.28 10.35
CA PHE A 103 -7.33 2.90 9.82
C PHE A 103 -6.31 3.99 10.09
N ILE A 104 -5.19 3.62 10.72
CA ILE A 104 -4.04 4.50 10.96
C ILE A 104 -2.93 4.07 10.04
N PHE A 105 -2.62 4.86 9.03
CA PHE A 105 -1.46 4.64 8.17
C PHE A 105 -0.38 5.65 8.53
N SER A 106 0.83 5.19 8.77
CA SER A 106 1.96 6.08 9.02
C SER A 106 3.05 5.94 8.00
N ALA A 107 3.75 7.06 7.74
CA ALA A 107 4.82 7.15 6.75
C ALA A 107 6.06 6.44 7.27
N GLY A 108 6.04 5.11 7.17
CA GLY A 108 7.09 4.24 7.67
C GLY A 108 7.03 4.00 9.17
N MET A 109 8.01 3.22 9.62
CA MET A 109 8.24 2.96 11.03
C MET A 109 8.67 4.24 11.74
N ARG A 110 8.46 4.28 13.07
CA ARG A 110 8.92 5.36 13.96
C ARG A 110 8.26 6.72 13.73
N SER A 111 7.16 6.77 13.00
CA SER A 111 6.37 8.00 12.80
C SER A 111 5.33 8.27 13.90
N GLY A 112 5.35 7.52 15.00
CA GLY A 112 4.45 7.74 16.16
C GLY A 112 3.10 7.04 16.10
N SER A 113 2.89 6.11 15.16
CA SER A 113 1.61 5.43 14.96
C SER A 113 1.12 4.63 16.17
N THR A 114 2.02 4.04 16.97
CA THR A 114 1.66 3.39 18.23
C THR A 114 1.12 4.38 19.27
N TRP A 115 1.59 5.62 19.27
CA TRP A 115 1.05 6.65 20.16
C TRP A 115 -0.37 7.03 19.74
N ILE A 116 -0.61 7.24 18.43
CA ILE A 116 -1.96 7.51 17.90
C ILE A 116 -2.88 6.31 18.19
N GLN A 117 -2.41 5.08 17.98
CA GLN A 117 -3.14 3.86 18.32
C GLN A 117 -3.62 3.87 19.78
N ARG A 118 -2.73 4.22 20.73
CA ARG A 118 -3.06 4.32 22.15
C ARG A 118 -4.04 5.46 22.45
N LEU A 119 -3.90 6.60 21.78
CA LEU A 119 -4.87 7.69 21.90
C LEU A 119 -6.26 7.23 21.44
N MET A 120 -6.37 6.53 20.31
CA MET A 120 -7.66 6.00 19.84
C MET A 120 -8.24 4.97 20.82
N MET A 121 -7.40 4.09 21.35
CA MET A 121 -7.79 3.08 22.34
C MET A 121 -8.01 3.65 23.75
N SER A 122 -7.83 4.96 23.96
CA SER A 122 -8.26 5.62 25.20
C SER A 122 -9.78 5.69 25.29
N SER A 123 -10.47 5.62 24.14
CA SER A 123 -11.87 5.25 24.02
C SER A 123 -12.01 3.80 24.46
N SER A 124 -12.65 3.54 25.60
CA SER A 124 -12.92 2.17 26.09
C SER A 124 -13.78 1.32 25.14
N GLU A 125 -14.23 1.90 24.03
CA GLU A 125 -15.10 1.26 23.04
C GLU A 125 -14.40 0.97 21.70
N THR A 126 -13.11 1.28 21.57
CA THR A 126 -12.37 1.14 20.31
C THR A 126 -11.14 0.26 20.48
N VAL A 127 -10.99 -0.74 19.61
CA VAL A 127 -9.76 -1.54 19.48
C VAL A 127 -9.08 -1.23 18.16
N ILE A 128 -7.81 -0.87 18.20
CA ILE A 128 -6.98 -0.73 17.01
C ILE A 128 -5.91 -1.83 17.05
N TRP A 129 -5.94 -2.75 16.08
CA TRP A 129 -4.96 -3.83 15.95
C TRP A 129 -3.67 -3.28 15.35
N GLY A 130 -2.53 -3.50 16.03
CA GLY A 130 -1.24 -2.98 15.58
C GLY A 130 -0.52 -3.95 14.65
N GLU A 131 -0.29 -3.55 13.39
CA GLU A 131 0.46 -4.32 12.37
C GLU A 131 0.16 -5.84 12.36
N PRO A 132 -1.12 -6.22 12.27
CA PRO A 132 -1.55 -7.61 12.43
C PRO A 132 -0.93 -8.48 11.33
N TYR A 133 -0.23 -9.53 11.74
CA TYR A 133 0.41 -10.48 10.83
C TYR A 133 1.30 -9.79 9.78
N ALA A 134 2.12 -8.81 10.20
CA ALA A 134 2.91 -7.94 9.32
C ALA A 134 3.68 -8.63 8.18
N ARG A 135 4.13 -9.88 8.38
CA ARG A 135 4.84 -10.68 7.36
C ARG A 135 3.93 -11.36 6.34
N SER A 136 2.65 -11.46 6.61
CA SER A 136 1.64 -12.06 5.73
C SER A 136 1.12 -11.07 4.68
N PHE A 137 1.40 -9.77 4.82
CA PHE A 137 1.00 -8.71 3.88
C PHE A 137 -0.49 -8.79 3.49
N ILE A 138 -1.36 -9.04 4.47
CA ILE A 138 -2.78 -9.39 4.25
C ILE A 138 -3.47 -8.33 3.40
N ILE A 139 -3.38 -7.06 3.78
CA ILE A 139 -4.09 -5.97 3.08
C ILE A 139 -3.53 -5.79 1.67
N GLN A 140 -2.20 -5.82 1.52
CA GLN A 140 -1.54 -5.66 0.22
C GLN A 140 -1.91 -6.79 -0.73
N ASN A 141 -1.85 -8.04 -0.27
CA ASN A 141 -2.14 -9.22 -1.10
C ASN A 141 -3.61 -9.32 -1.47
N MET A 142 -4.51 -8.92 -0.57
CA MET A 142 -5.94 -8.85 -0.87
C MET A 142 -6.25 -7.72 -1.87
N ALA A 143 -5.65 -6.54 -1.70
CA ALA A 143 -5.85 -5.41 -2.61
C ALA A 143 -5.30 -5.70 -4.03
N LYS A 144 -4.18 -6.43 -4.13
CA LYS A 144 -3.60 -6.86 -5.41
C LYS A 144 -4.53 -7.71 -6.27
N GLN A 145 -5.50 -8.41 -5.67
CA GLN A 145 -6.48 -9.18 -6.44
C GLN A 145 -7.41 -8.28 -7.28
N ILE A 146 -7.42 -6.97 -7.00
CA ILE A 146 -8.20 -5.98 -7.75
C ILE A 146 -7.45 -5.46 -8.98
N GLU A 147 -6.12 -5.52 -8.98
CA GLU A 147 -5.28 -4.98 -10.06
C GLU A 147 -5.65 -5.52 -11.45
N PRO A 148 -5.97 -6.81 -11.64
CA PRO A 148 -6.33 -7.36 -12.96
C PRO A 148 -7.64 -6.83 -13.56
N PHE A 149 -8.53 -6.21 -12.77
CA PHE A 149 -9.81 -5.73 -13.27
C PHE A 149 -9.60 -4.61 -14.30
N SER A 150 -10.23 -4.77 -15.46
CA SER A 150 -10.09 -3.87 -16.60
C SER A 150 -11.40 -3.73 -17.37
N GLN A 151 -11.38 -2.94 -18.44
CA GLN A 151 -12.50 -2.84 -19.37
C GLN A 151 -13.00 -4.22 -19.84
N ASN A 152 -12.07 -5.16 -20.05
CA ASN A 152 -12.34 -6.46 -20.66
C ASN A 152 -12.19 -7.65 -19.70
N PHE A 153 -11.73 -7.44 -18.46
CA PHE A 153 -11.56 -8.49 -17.46
C PHE A 153 -12.27 -8.17 -16.13
N PRO A 154 -12.99 -9.12 -15.52
CA PRO A 154 -13.36 -10.44 -16.07
C PRO A 154 -14.27 -10.30 -17.29
N LYS A 155 -14.34 -11.30 -18.16
CA LYS A 155 -15.30 -11.24 -19.27
C LYS A 155 -16.73 -11.40 -18.74
N GLU A 156 -17.68 -10.65 -19.28
CA GLU A 156 -19.07 -10.66 -18.78
C GLU A 156 -19.68 -12.07 -18.92
N GLU A 157 -19.35 -12.79 -19.99
CA GLU A 157 -19.83 -14.15 -20.21
C GLU A 157 -19.33 -15.17 -19.17
N PHE A 158 -18.30 -14.84 -18.38
CA PHE A 158 -17.83 -15.72 -17.30
C PHE A 158 -18.63 -15.56 -16.01
N ILE A 159 -19.41 -14.47 -15.87
CA ILE A 159 -20.16 -14.18 -14.64
C ILE A 159 -21.52 -14.89 -14.71
N TYR A 160 -21.71 -15.90 -13.87
CA TYR A 160 -22.95 -16.66 -13.85
C TYR A 160 -24.00 -16.00 -12.95
N ARG A 161 -25.02 -15.39 -13.58
CA ARG A 161 -26.10 -14.65 -12.89
C ARG A 161 -27.45 -15.38 -12.89
N GLN A 162 -27.56 -16.49 -13.63
CA GLN A 162 -28.82 -17.22 -13.79
C GLN A 162 -29.08 -18.13 -12.58
N LYS A 163 -30.32 -18.62 -12.44
CA LYS A 163 -30.60 -19.71 -11.48
C LYS A 163 -29.77 -20.93 -11.88
N PHE A 164 -29.35 -21.70 -10.88
CA PHE A 164 -28.58 -22.91 -11.16
C PHE A 164 -29.50 -23.96 -11.79
N GLU A 165 -29.16 -24.39 -13.00
CA GLU A 165 -29.82 -25.46 -13.75
C GLU A 165 -28.78 -26.52 -14.12
N ASP A 166 -29.19 -27.61 -14.77
CA ASP A 166 -28.23 -28.58 -15.30
C ASP A 166 -27.45 -27.98 -16.47
N ILE A 167 -26.25 -27.48 -16.16
CA ILE A 167 -25.31 -26.90 -17.11
C ILE A 167 -24.20 -27.90 -17.54
N SER A 168 -24.38 -29.20 -17.29
CA SER A 168 -23.37 -30.22 -17.58
C SER A 168 -22.96 -30.31 -19.05
N ASN A 169 -23.85 -29.89 -19.97
CA ASN A 169 -23.60 -29.83 -21.41
C ASN A 169 -23.17 -28.44 -21.91
N GLN A 170 -22.86 -27.50 -21.00
CA GLN A 170 -22.37 -26.16 -21.34
C GLN A 170 -20.86 -26.03 -21.13
N TRP A 171 -20.24 -25.04 -21.77
CA TRP A 171 -18.83 -24.72 -21.54
C TRP A 171 -18.65 -24.03 -20.18
N VAL A 172 -18.22 -24.79 -19.17
CA VAL A 172 -18.11 -24.33 -17.76
C VAL A 172 -16.67 -24.06 -17.29
N ALA A 173 -15.70 -23.99 -18.21
CA ALA A 173 -14.29 -23.82 -17.85
C ALA A 173 -14.00 -22.49 -17.12
N ASN A 174 -14.77 -21.45 -17.42
CA ASN A 174 -14.73 -20.16 -16.72
C ASN A 174 -16.14 -19.84 -16.21
N LEU A 175 -16.38 -20.13 -14.92
CA LEU A 175 -17.66 -19.93 -14.26
C LEU A 175 -17.42 -19.18 -12.94
N TYR A 176 -17.71 -17.88 -12.93
CA TYR A 176 -17.47 -17.00 -11.80
C TYR A 176 -18.79 -16.67 -11.10
N PRO A 177 -18.78 -16.54 -9.76
CA PRO A 177 -19.92 -15.98 -9.05
C PRO A 177 -20.11 -14.51 -9.42
N ASP A 178 -21.30 -13.98 -9.14
CA ASP A 178 -21.55 -12.55 -9.19
C ASP A 178 -20.50 -11.78 -8.35
N LEU A 179 -19.94 -10.71 -8.93
CA LEU A 179 -18.83 -9.96 -8.32
C LEU A 179 -19.19 -9.29 -6.99
N ARG A 180 -20.48 -9.10 -6.69
CA ARG A 180 -20.90 -8.65 -5.36
C ARG A 180 -20.42 -9.62 -4.27
N PHE A 181 -20.41 -10.93 -4.53
CA PHE A 181 -19.87 -11.93 -3.60
C PHE A 181 -18.35 -11.87 -3.47
N PHE A 182 -17.64 -11.43 -4.51
CA PHE A 182 -16.20 -11.23 -4.44
C PHE A 182 -15.84 -10.09 -3.47
N GLN A 183 -16.50 -8.93 -3.59
CA GLN A 183 -16.36 -7.85 -2.62
C GLN A 183 -16.78 -8.30 -1.21
N GLN A 184 -17.91 -9.01 -1.09
CA GLN A 184 -18.38 -9.50 0.20
C GLN A 184 -17.39 -10.46 0.86
N ALA A 185 -16.77 -11.36 0.10
CA ALA A 185 -15.77 -12.29 0.62
C ALA A 185 -14.58 -11.54 1.23
N HIS A 186 -14.10 -10.49 0.55
CA HIS A 186 -13.05 -9.63 1.07
C HIS A 186 -13.48 -8.96 2.39
N ARG A 187 -14.69 -8.41 2.46
CA ARG A 187 -15.24 -7.79 3.68
C ARG A 187 -15.32 -8.80 4.83
N LEU A 188 -15.91 -9.98 4.57
CA LEU A 188 -16.09 -11.03 5.57
C LEU A 188 -14.76 -11.53 6.12
N PHE A 189 -13.71 -11.58 5.31
CA PHE A 189 -12.36 -11.89 5.80
C PHE A 189 -11.92 -10.91 6.89
N PHE A 190 -11.99 -9.59 6.65
CA PHE A 190 -11.62 -8.58 7.63
C PHE A 190 -12.53 -8.58 8.87
N ILE A 191 -13.83 -8.81 8.69
CA ILE A 191 -14.80 -8.87 9.79
C ILE A 191 -14.48 -10.02 10.73
N ASN A 192 -14.28 -11.22 10.18
CA ASN A 192 -13.95 -12.40 10.98
C ASN A 192 -12.60 -12.24 11.67
N LEU A 193 -11.62 -11.64 10.98
CA LEU A 193 -10.27 -11.51 11.52
C LEU A 193 -10.14 -10.39 12.57
N PHE A 194 -10.89 -9.29 12.44
CA PHE A 194 -10.67 -8.08 13.24
C PHE A 194 -11.90 -7.56 13.98
N ALA A 195 -13.07 -7.56 13.33
CA ALA A 195 -14.28 -7.01 13.94
C ALA A 195 -14.86 -7.93 15.01
N ILE A 196 -15.01 -9.24 14.69
CA ILE A 196 -15.54 -10.24 15.64
C ILE A 196 -14.66 -10.32 16.90
N PRO A 197 -13.32 -10.46 16.82
CA PRO A 197 -12.47 -10.49 18.02
C PRO A 197 -12.49 -9.18 18.81
N ALA A 198 -12.67 -8.02 18.15
CA ALA A 198 -12.80 -6.74 18.86
C ALA A 198 -14.11 -6.69 19.66
N ARG A 199 -15.23 -7.11 19.06
CA ARG A 199 -16.53 -7.19 19.75
C ARG A 199 -16.53 -8.18 20.92
N GLN A 200 -15.85 -9.32 20.77
CA GLN A 200 -15.66 -10.28 21.87
C GLN A 200 -14.87 -9.68 23.06
N LYS A 201 -14.11 -8.60 22.83
CA LYS A 201 -13.42 -7.82 23.87
C LYS A 201 -14.21 -6.61 24.35
N GLY A 202 -15.49 -6.48 23.97
CA GLY A 202 -16.37 -5.39 24.37
C GLY A 202 -16.25 -4.11 23.52
N ALA A 203 -15.45 -4.12 22.45
CA ALA A 203 -15.31 -2.93 21.59
C ALA A 203 -16.51 -2.78 20.64
N LYS A 204 -16.96 -1.54 20.46
CA LYS A 204 -17.97 -1.16 19.46
C LYS A 204 -17.35 -0.79 18.11
N ARG A 205 -16.09 -0.37 18.12
CA ARG A 205 -15.32 0.01 16.95
C ARG A 205 -14.04 -0.81 16.89
N TRP A 206 -13.61 -1.13 15.68
CA TRP A 206 -12.33 -1.78 15.44
C TRP A 206 -11.52 -0.99 14.41
N GLY A 207 -10.25 -1.34 14.27
CA GLY A 207 -9.38 -0.68 13.33
C GLY A 207 -8.03 -1.35 13.22
N ILE A 208 -7.19 -0.85 12.32
CA ILE A 208 -5.85 -1.37 12.09
C ILE A 208 -4.87 -0.21 11.98
N LYS A 209 -3.70 -0.39 12.61
CA LYS A 209 -2.54 0.47 12.42
C LYS A 209 -1.53 -0.24 11.52
N GLU A 210 -1.08 0.44 10.47
CA GLU A 210 -0.08 -0.06 9.53
C GLU A 210 0.95 1.03 9.17
N VAL A 211 2.15 0.59 8.78
CA VAL A 211 3.30 1.48 8.52
C VAL A 211 3.86 1.33 7.11
N ARG A 212 3.19 0.53 6.27
CA ARG A 212 3.63 0.11 4.93
C ARG A 212 2.57 0.35 3.84
N LEU A 213 1.43 0.94 4.20
CA LEU A 213 0.28 1.07 3.29
C LEU A 213 0.18 2.48 2.71
N THR A 214 0.02 2.54 1.40
CA THR A 214 -0.23 3.77 0.61
C THR A 214 -1.72 4.13 0.60
N GLY A 215 -2.05 5.31 0.08
CA GLY A 215 -3.42 5.75 -0.18
C GLY A 215 -4.20 4.82 -1.13
N ASP A 216 -3.56 4.10 -2.05
CA ASP A 216 -4.25 3.11 -2.90
C ASP A 216 -4.89 1.99 -2.06
N HIS A 217 -4.19 1.56 -1.00
CA HIS A 217 -4.73 0.59 -0.05
C HIS A 217 -5.89 1.18 0.75
N ALA A 218 -5.86 2.49 1.03
CA ALA A 218 -6.97 3.18 1.68
C ALA A 218 -8.20 3.27 0.75
N VAL A 219 -8.01 3.51 -0.57
CA VAL A 219 -9.08 3.44 -1.57
C VAL A 219 -9.73 2.05 -1.58
N TYR A 220 -8.91 1.00 -1.56
CA TYR A 220 -9.40 -0.38 -1.45
C TYR A 220 -10.18 -0.64 -0.16
N LEU A 221 -9.66 -0.22 0.99
CA LEU A 221 -10.36 -0.38 2.26
C LEU A 221 -11.63 0.45 2.34
N GLN A 222 -11.69 1.63 1.71
CA GLN A 222 -12.90 2.45 1.63
C GLN A 222 -13.93 1.82 0.69
N TRP A 223 -13.49 1.21 -0.42
CA TRP A 223 -14.37 0.40 -1.28
C TRP A 223 -14.96 -0.78 -0.52
N LEU A 224 -14.19 -1.43 0.36
CA LEU A 224 -14.70 -2.47 1.25
C LEU A 224 -15.56 -1.93 2.39
N PHE A 225 -15.28 -0.75 2.93
CA PHE A 225 -15.94 -0.18 4.09
C PHE A 225 -16.19 1.32 3.87
N PRO A 226 -17.32 1.72 3.24
CA PRO A 226 -17.56 3.11 2.85
C PRO A 226 -17.57 4.10 4.01
N GLU A 227 -17.97 3.65 5.22
CA GLU A 227 -17.98 4.47 6.43
C GLU A 227 -16.66 4.43 7.23
N SER A 228 -15.61 3.82 6.68
CA SER A 228 -14.30 3.80 7.32
C SER A 228 -13.70 5.19 7.46
N LYS A 229 -12.86 5.34 8.49
CA LYS A 229 -12.14 6.58 8.77
C LYS A 229 -10.64 6.34 8.68
N PHE A 230 -9.94 7.26 8.05
CA PHE A 230 -8.49 7.19 7.86
C PHE A 230 -7.78 8.31 8.61
N ILE A 231 -6.66 7.96 9.22
CA ILE A 231 -5.65 8.88 9.74
C ILE A 231 -4.36 8.58 8.99
N PHE A 232 -3.84 9.57 8.28
CA PHE A 232 -2.53 9.53 7.66
C PHE A 232 -1.56 10.31 8.52
N LEU A 233 -0.52 9.64 9.00
CA LEU A 233 0.43 10.20 9.95
C LEU A 233 1.81 10.35 9.30
N ILE A 234 2.29 11.58 9.25
CA ILE A 234 3.64 11.91 8.81
C ILE A 234 4.44 12.44 10.01
N ARG A 235 5.73 12.15 10.02
CA ARG A 235 6.71 12.68 10.98
C ARG A 235 7.93 13.14 10.21
N ASN A 236 8.67 14.11 10.76
CA ASN A 236 9.95 14.53 10.21
C ASN A 236 10.83 13.31 9.88
N PRO A 237 11.27 13.13 8.61
CA PRO A 237 12.00 11.93 8.18
C PRO A 237 13.34 11.75 8.91
N TYR A 238 14.02 12.84 9.25
CA TYR A 238 15.29 12.81 9.99
C TYR A 238 15.08 12.29 11.42
N HIS A 239 14.04 12.79 12.11
CA HIS A 239 13.68 12.31 13.45
C HIS A 239 13.19 10.85 13.44
N SER A 240 12.43 10.46 12.42
CA SER A 240 11.98 9.08 12.25
C SER A 240 13.16 8.14 11.99
N TYR A 241 14.10 8.53 11.13
CA TYR A 241 15.28 7.73 10.81
C TYR A 241 16.23 7.59 11.99
N GLN A 242 16.50 8.69 12.71
CA GLN A 242 17.28 8.65 13.94
C GLN A 242 16.61 7.73 14.97
N SER A 243 15.28 7.85 15.15
CA SER A 243 14.55 6.93 16.01
C SER A 243 14.58 5.49 15.51
N TYR A 244 14.68 5.25 14.21
CA TYR A 244 14.80 3.90 13.65
C TYR A 244 16.15 3.30 14.03
N LYS A 245 17.25 4.02 13.77
CA LYS A 245 18.61 3.61 14.16
C LYS A 245 18.71 3.23 15.64
N ILE A 246 18.12 4.04 16.54
CA ILE A 246 18.14 3.75 17.98
C ILE A 246 17.49 2.40 18.31
N PHE A 247 16.35 2.09 17.68
CA PHE A 247 15.54 0.93 18.04
C PHE A 247 15.90 -0.34 17.27
N THR A 248 16.59 -0.22 16.14
CA THR A 248 17.03 -1.37 15.34
C THR A 248 18.54 -1.58 15.41
N TYR A 249 19.25 -0.89 16.31
CA TYR A 249 20.71 -0.93 16.39
C TYR A 249 21.27 -2.36 16.51
N LEU A 250 20.58 -3.26 17.22
CA LEU A 250 20.98 -4.66 17.38
C LEU A 250 20.43 -5.59 16.29
N ASP A 251 19.61 -5.09 15.37
CA ASP A 251 19.02 -5.89 14.31
C ASP A 251 20.07 -6.19 13.24
N GLN A 252 20.23 -7.46 12.89
CA GLN A 252 21.19 -7.91 11.89
C GLN A 252 20.83 -7.50 10.45
N GLN A 253 19.61 -7.01 10.23
CA GLN A 253 19.08 -6.62 8.91
C GLN A 253 18.42 -5.23 8.98
N GLN A 254 19.22 -4.21 9.23
CA GLN A 254 18.75 -2.82 9.17
C GLN A 254 18.52 -2.39 7.72
N MET A 255 17.50 -1.55 7.52
CA MET A 255 17.30 -0.87 6.25
C MET A 255 18.41 0.17 6.06
N THR A 256 18.89 0.29 4.82
CA THR A 256 19.77 1.40 4.45
C THR A 256 19.04 2.73 4.55
N THR A 257 19.80 3.82 4.64
CA THR A 257 19.29 5.19 4.61
C THR A 257 18.41 5.46 3.40
N GLU A 258 18.82 4.95 2.23
CA GLU A 258 18.08 5.09 0.98
C GLU A 258 16.73 4.40 1.05
N ASN A 259 16.72 3.13 1.48
CA ASN A 259 15.48 2.36 1.59
C ASN A 259 14.51 3.01 2.58
N PHE A 260 15.01 3.51 3.71
CA PHE A 260 14.19 4.26 4.66
C PHE A 260 13.61 5.52 4.00
N GLY A 261 14.45 6.31 3.34
CA GLY A 261 14.04 7.54 2.65
C GLY A 261 12.98 7.29 1.58
N TYR A 262 13.16 6.27 0.73
CA TYR A 262 12.20 5.91 -0.33
C TYR A 262 10.85 5.46 0.25
N ILE A 263 10.86 4.67 1.33
CA ILE A 263 9.63 4.26 2.02
C ILE A 263 8.91 5.49 2.57
N TRP A 264 9.62 6.35 3.29
CA TRP A 264 9.02 7.57 3.85
C TRP A 264 8.43 8.45 2.76
N ARG A 265 9.19 8.69 1.68
CA ARG A 265 8.77 9.54 0.55
C ARG A 265 7.52 8.97 -0.11
N ASN A 266 7.55 7.71 -0.53
CA ASN A 266 6.44 7.07 -1.23
C ASN A 266 5.15 7.09 -0.41
N LEU A 267 5.24 6.80 0.90
CA LEU A 267 4.06 6.82 1.77
C LEU A 267 3.55 8.25 1.99
N SER A 268 4.44 9.21 2.24
CA SER A 268 4.08 10.60 2.49
C SER A 268 3.49 11.28 1.26
N GLU A 269 4.08 11.10 0.07
CA GLU A 269 3.54 11.58 -1.20
C GLU A 269 2.14 11.01 -1.43
N SER A 270 1.97 9.72 -1.16
CA SER A 270 0.66 9.07 -1.27
C SER A 270 -0.37 9.66 -0.30
N TYR A 271 0.01 9.96 0.95
CA TYR A 271 -0.92 10.55 1.91
C TYR A 271 -1.35 11.96 1.52
N VAL A 272 -0.41 12.80 1.08
CA VAL A 272 -0.72 14.13 0.56
C VAL A 272 -1.66 14.02 -0.65
N LEU A 273 -1.42 13.08 -1.57
CA LEU A 273 -2.25 12.89 -2.75
C LEU A 273 -3.69 12.43 -2.44
N TYR A 274 -3.88 11.59 -1.41
CA TYR A 274 -5.14 10.90 -1.17
C TYR A 274 -5.98 11.43 -0.01
N HIS A 275 -5.41 12.23 0.91
CA HIS A 275 -6.13 12.59 2.13
C HIS A 275 -7.46 13.31 1.88
N GLU A 276 -7.48 14.33 1.01
CA GLU A 276 -8.73 15.04 0.66
C GLU A 276 -9.74 14.12 -0.03
N LYS A 277 -9.28 13.34 -1.02
CA LYS A 277 -10.12 12.42 -1.81
C LYS A 277 -10.83 11.38 -0.95
N LEU A 278 -10.18 10.95 0.12
CA LEU A 278 -10.69 9.94 1.05
C LEU A 278 -11.35 10.55 2.29
N ASN A 279 -11.39 11.89 2.40
CA ASN A 279 -11.75 12.59 3.63
C ASN A 279 -10.96 12.06 4.85
N ALA A 280 -9.67 11.76 4.65
CA ALA A 280 -8.76 11.30 5.68
C ALA A 280 -8.16 12.49 6.44
N LYS A 281 -7.87 12.30 7.73
CA LYS A 281 -7.12 13.30 8.50
C LYS A 281 -5.62 13.10 8.27
N LEU A 282 -4.97 14.09 7.68
CA LEU A 282 -3.52 14.16 7.57
C LEU A 282 -2.96 14.85 8.82
N LEU A 283 -2.19 14.12 9.62
CA LEU A 283 -1.60 14.61 10.87
C LEU A 283 -0.08 14.61 10.77
N LYS A 284 0.53 15.69 11.27
CA LYS A 284 1.95 15.71 11.59
C LYS A 284 2.15 15.27 13.03
N TYR A 285 3.03 14.31 13.25
CA TYR A 285 3.32 13.78 14.59
C TYR A 285 3.76 14.88 15.55
N GLU A 286 4.56 15.83 15.07
CA GLU A 286 5.08 16.96 15.85
C GLU A 286 3.98 17.85 16.39
N ASP A 287 2.95 18.12 15.59
CA ASP A 287 1.81 18.94 15.99
C ASP A 287 0.99 18.21 17.04
N VAL A 288 0.80 16.91 16.86
CA VAL A 288 0.05 16.08 17.79
C VAL A 288 0.71 16.02 19.17
N VAL A 289 2.03 15.80 19.24
CA VAL A 289 2.74 15.72 20.53
C VAL A 289 2.92 17.07 21.22
N LYS A 290 2.94 18.17 20.46
CA LYS A 290 2.99 19.54 21.01
C LYS A 290 1.61 20.05 21.45
N GLY A 291 0.55 19.29 21.20
CA GLY A 291 -0.82 19.73 21.46
C GLY A 291 -1.33 20.77 20.45
N ASN A 292 -0.62 20.96 19.34
CA ASN A 292 -0.99 21.85 18.25
C ASN A 292 -1.98 21.18 17.29
N PHE A 293 -2.98 20.47 17.82
CA PHE A 293 -4.03 19.84 17.03
C PHE A 293 -5.37 19.86 17.76
N GLU A 294 -6.46 19.94 17.00
CA GLU A 294 -7.81 20.00 17.56
C GLU A 294 -8.33 18.59 17.91
N LEU A 295 -8.08 18.17 19.16
CA LEU A 295 -8.52 16.86 19.68
C LEU A 295 -10.04 16.65 19.53
N LYS A 296 -10.84 17.69 19.78
CA LYS A 296 -12.31 17.64 19.64
C LYS A 296 -12.73 17.41 18.20
N GLU A 297 -12.03 18.03 17.24
CA GLU A 297 -12.29 17.84 15.82
C GLU A 297 -11.95 16.40 15.40
N LEU A 298 -10.81 15.86 15.87
CA LEU A 298 -10.42 14.48 15.62
C LEU A 298 -11.44 13.49 16.22
N ALA A 299 -11.86 13.71 17.46
CA ALA A 299 -12.88 12.90 18.14
C ALA A 299 -14.22 12.91 17.37
N SER A 300 -14.66 14.10 16.94
CA SER A 300 -15.88 14.28 16.14
C SER A 300 -15.79 13.56 14.78
N TYR A 301 -14.67 13.71 14.07
CA TYR A 301 -14.42 13.04 12.79
C TYR A 301 -14.48 11.51 12.92
N LEU A 302 -13.88 10.96 13.96
CA LEU A 302 -13.82 9.51 14.21
C LEU A 302 -15.12 8.96 14.83
N LYS A 303 -15.94 9.83 15.41
CA LYS A 303 -17.13 9.48 16.20
C LYS A 303 -16.80 8.56 17.37
N ILE A 304 -15.77 8.93 18.15
CA ILE A 304 -15.36 8.26 19.38
C ILE A 304 -14.92 9.30 20.42
N ASP A 305 -15.03 8.95 21.70
CA ASP A 305 -14.51 9.77 22.78
C ASP A 305 -13.01 9.55 22.98
N LEU A 306 -12.24 10.62 22.95
CA LEU A 306 -10.79 10.59 23.19
C LEU A 306 -10.47 11.24 24.54
N LYS A 307 -9.61 10.59 25.32
CA LYS A 307 -9.02 11.21 26.51
C LYS A 307 -8.03 12.29 26.11
N ASP A 308 -7.78 13.23 27.02
CA ASP A 308 -6.70 14.19 26.86
C ASP A 308 -5.37 13.43 26.66
N PRO A 309 -4.62 13.69 25.57
CA PRO A 309 -3.32 13.10 25.33
C PRO A 309 -2.34 13.20 26.51
N ASN A 310 -2.42 14.25 27.32
CA ASN A 310 -1.58 14.46 28.50
C ASN A 310 -1.85 13.44 29.63
N GLN A 311 -3.01 12.77 29.60
CA GLN A 311 -3.36 11.71 30.55
C GLN A 311 -2.80 10.34 30.15
N LEU A 312 -2.21 10.20 28.95
CA LEU A 312 -1.61 8.95 28.52
C LEU A 312 -0.24 8.77 29.18
N ILE A 313 -0.10 7.72 29.99
CA ILE A 313 1.19 7.34 30.59
C ILE A 313 2.22 7.08 29.49
N LYS A 314 3.45 7.58 29.67
CA LYS A 314 4.57 7.25 28.78
C LYS A 314 5.05 5.83 29.11
N ILE A 315 4.91 4.90 28.16
CA ILE A 315 5.22 3.47 28.38
C ILE A 315 6.68 3.12 28.03
N ALA A 316 7.36 3.94 27.24
CA ALA A 316 8.77 3.74 26.90
C ALA A 316 9.60 4.94 27.37
N ASN A 317 10.51 4.72 28.31
CA ASN A 317 11.47 5.73 28.71
C ASN A 317 12.70 5.70 27.81
N LYS A 318 13.18 6.89 27.45
CA LYS A 318 14.45 7.05 26.74
C LYS A 318 15.62 6.58 27.61
N ASP A 319 15.43 6.58 28.93
CA ASP A 319 16.41 6.14 29.93
C ASP A 319 16.56 4.61 29.99
N ASP A 320 15.59 3.85 29.48
CA ASP A 320 15.67 2.39 29.33
C ASP A 320 16.36 1.97 28.03
N LEU A 321 16.60 2.93 27.12
CA LEU A 321 17.36 2.70 25.90
C LEU A 321 18.85 2.80 26.22
N PRO A 322 19.70 1.95 25.62
CA PRO A 322 21.12 2.01 25.92
C PRO A 322 21.65 3.41 25.56
N LYS A 323 22.52 3.97 26.40
CA LYS A 323 23.18 5.26 26.16
C LYS A 323 24.16 5.13 24.98
N ILE A 324 23.65 5.03 23.76
CA ILE A 324 24.43 4.81 22.54
C ILE A 324 24.58 6.14 21.80
N ASP A 325 25.40 7.05 22.34
CA ASP A 325 25.45 8.44 21.87
C ASP A 325 26.26 8.64 20.58
N GLN A 326 27.02 7.64 20.11
CA GLN A 326 27.81 7.74 18.87
C GLN A 326 27.24 6.94 17.69
N LEU A 327 26.69 5.73 17.90
CA LEU A 327 26.26 4.86 16.80
C LEU A 327 24.82 5.10 16.33
N THR A 328 24.04 5.89 17.09
CA THR A 328 22.64 6.17 16.77
C THR A 328 22.38 7.59 16.26
N LYS A 329 23.41 8.45 16.27
CA LYS A 329 23.35 9.75 15.59
C LYS A 329 23.31 9.54 14.08
N ILE A 330 22.58 10.42 13.41
CA ILE A 330 22.57 10.47 11.95
C ILE A 330 23.86 11.17 11.50
N THR A 331 24.59 10.60 10.55
CA THR A 331 25.81 11.21 10.00
C THR A 331 25.46 12.28 8.96
N LEU A 332 26.41 13.16 8.63
CA LEU A 332 26.21 14.15 7.58
C LEU A 332 25.93 13.49 6.21
N ASP A 333 26.60 12.39 5.91
CA ASP A 333 26.36 11.61 4.68
C ASP A 333 24.94 11.03 4.67
N GLU A 334 24.48 10.48 5.79
CA GLU A 334 23.10 9.97 5.91
C GLU A 334 22.08 11.10 5.78
N ILE A 335 22.32 12.28 6.37
CA ILE A 335 21.48 13.47 6.19
C ILE A 335 21.41 13.83 4.71
N ASN A 336 22.54 13.89 4.01
CA ASN A 336 22.61 14.24 2.60
C ASN A 336 21.86 13.23 1.73
N ILE A 337 22.04 11.93 1.97
CA ILE A 337 21.31 10.85 1.29
C ILE A 337 19.81 10.99 1.52
N LEU A 338 19.37 11.13 2.78
CA LEU A 338 17.97 11.32 3.13
C LEU A 338 17.40 12.56 2.44
N LYS A 339 18.08 13.71 2.57
CA LYS A 339 17.67 14.99 1.96
C LYS A 339 17.45 14.85 0.46
N ASN A 340 18.39 14.23 -0.25
CA ASN A 340 18.28 14.00 -1.69
C ASN A 340 17.06 13.16 -2.08
N ILE A 341 16.64 12.24 -1.22
CA ILE A 341 15.51 11.35 -1.49
C ILE A 341 14.18 12.00 -1.09
N VAL A 342 14.09 12.58 0.10
CA VAL A 342 12.82 13.05 0.68
C VAL A 342 12.38 14.42 0.19
N ASN A 343 13.29 15.19 -0.42
CA ASN A 343 12.98 16.47 -1.04
C ASN A 343 12.38 16.29 -2.45
N PRO A 344 11.53 17.23 -2.91
CA PRO A 344 11.15 18.49 -2.24
C PRO A 344 10.03 18.33 -1.19
N LEU A 345 9.44 17.14 -1.05
CA LEU A 345 8.26 16.95 -0.20
C LEU A 345 8.53 17.30 1.28
N ALA A 346 9.66 16.88 1.84
CA ALA A 346 9.98 17.17 3.23
C ALA A 346 10.00 18.69 3.51
N GLU A 347 10.65 19.48 2.64
CA GLU A 347 10.69 20.94 2.75
C GLU A 347 9.28 21.56 2.63
N GLN A 348 8.46 21.08 1.69
CA GLN A 348 7.06 21.51 1.54
C GLN A 348 6.22 21.22 2.81
N LEU A 349 6.53 20.12 3.50
CA LEU A 349 5.90 19.77 4.78
C LEU A 349 6.54 20.50 5.98
N GLY A 350 7.54 21.35 5.76
CA GLY A 350 8.25 22.10 6.80
C GLY A 350 9.23 21.25 7.61
N TYR A 351 9.74 20.16 7.04
CA TYR A 351 10.71 19.28 7.67
C TYR A 351 12.12 19.54 7.16
N TYR A 352 13.01 19.80 8.11
CA TYR A 352 14.43 20.05 7.90
C TYR A 352 15.24 19.14 8.84
N PRO A 353 16.50 18.82 8.51
CA PRO A 353 17.41 18.24 9.49
C PRO A 353 17.65 19.28 10.60
N GLU A 354 17.63 18.85 11.86
CA GLU A 354 18.11 19.68 12.97
C GLU A 354 19.65 19.66 12.97
N ASP A 355 20.27 20.77 13.36
CA ASP A 355 21.73 20.96 13.41
C ASP A 355 22.44 20.09 14.48
#